data_AF-A6KIZ9-F1
#
_entry.id   AF-A6KIZ9-F1
#
_cell.length_a   1.000
_cell.length_b   1.000
_cell.length_c   1.000
_cell.angle_alpha   90.00
_cell.angle_beta   90.00
_cell.angle_gamma   90.00
#
_symmetry.space_group_name_H-M   'P 1'
#
loop_
_entity.id
_entity.type
_entity.pdbx_description
1 polymer ?
#
loop_
_entity_poly.entity_id
_entity_poly.type
_entity_poly.pdbx_seq_one_letter_code
_entity_poly.pdbx_strand_id
1 'polypeptide(L)'
;MSAPFFLGKIIDVIYTNPTEDFGDSLTRLCAGLTCVFLCGAAANSIRVYLMQSSGQSIVNRLRTSLFSSILRQEVAFFDKTRTGELINRLSSDTALLGHSVTENLSDGLRAVAQASVGVGMMFFVSPSLATFVLSVVPPISVLAVIYGRYLRKLSKATQDSLAEATQLAEERIGNIRTIRAFGKEMTEVEKYTSRVDQLLQLARKEALARAGFFGAEQSVLMAMTFVS
;
A
#
# COMPACT_ATOMS: atom_id res chain seq x y z
N MET A 1 -21.77 3.98 5.71
CA MET A 1 -21.98 4.27 7.14
C MET A 1 -23.45 4.38 7.51
N SER A 2 -24.36 4.74 6.58
CA SER A 2 -25.82 4.58 6.77
C SER A 2 -26.27 3.10 6.78
N ALA A 3 -25.65 2.24 5.97
CA ALA A 3 -26.03 0.83 5.85
C ALA A 3 -26.01 0.07 7.19
N PRO A 4 -24.96 0.13 8.05
CA PRO A 4 -24.99 -0.54 9.36
C PRO A 4 -26.11 -0.06 10.28
N PHE A 5 -26.43 1.25 10.27
CA PHE A 5 -27.51 1.80 11.10
C PHE A 5 -28.89 1.28 10.65
N PHE A 6 -29.16 1.30 9.35
CA PHE A 6 -30.41 0.76 8.80
C PHE A 6 -30.52 -0.75 9.02
N LEU A 7 -29.40 -1.47 8.89
CA LEU A 7 -29.36 -2.92 9.09
C LEU A 7 -29.61 -3.28 10.57
N GLY A 8 -29.08 -2.51 11.51
CA GLY A 8 -29.41 -2.64 12.94
C GLY A 8 -30.90 -2.42 13.23
N LYS A 9 -31.51 -1.38 12.64
CA LYS A 9 -32.96 -1.13 12.76
C LYS A 9 -33.82 -2.24 12.16
N ILE A 10 -33.40 -2.82 11.04
CA ILE A 10 -34.10 -3.96 10.42
C ILE A 10 -34.04 -5.19 11.34
N ILE A 11 -32.88 -5.48 11.94
CA ILE A 11 -32.72 -6.58 12.90
C ILE A 11 -33.65 -6.37 14.11
N ASP A 12 -33.67 -5.17 14.69
CA ASP A 12 -34.54 -4.85 15.84
C ASP A 12 -36.03 -5.06 15.51
N VAL A 13 -36.47 -4.66 14.32
CA VAL A 13 -37.88 -4.79 13.87
C VAL A 13 -38.27 -6.27 13.70
N ILE A 14 -37.40 -7.08 13.09
CA ILE A 14 -37.63 -8.52 12.91
C ILE A 14 -37.66 -9.23 14.26
N TYR A 15 -36.78 -8.84 15.19
CA TYR A 15 -36.73 -9.44 16.53
C TYR A 15 -37.95 -9.09 17.40
N THR A 16 -38.50 -7.88 17.20
CA THR A 16 -39.66 -7.39 17.98
C THR A 16 -40.99 -7.95 17.49
N ASN A 17 -41.13 -8.26 16.19
CA ASN A 17 -42.40 -8.71 15.59
C ASN A 17 -42.23 -10.00 14.75
N PRO A 18 -42.11 -11.18 15.38
CA PRO A 18 -41.78 -12.43 14.67
C PRO A 18 -42.93 -13.07 13.88
N THR A 19 -44.18 -12.62 14.05
CA THR A 19 -45.38 -13.25 13.45
C THR A 19 -45.99 -12.46 12.29
N GLU A 20 -45.44 -11.31 11.92
CA GLU A 20 -45.93 -10.52 10.77
C GLU A 20 -45.28 -10.98 9.45
N ASP A 21 -46.06 -10.96 8.37
CA ASP A 21 -45.57 -11.28 7.04
C ASP A 21 -44.90 -10.06 6.40
N PHE A 22 -43.57 -10.09 6.30
CA PHE A 22 -42.75 -8.98 5.78
C PHE A 22 -42.49 -9.05 4.27
N GLY A 23 -43.10 -9.99 3.53
CA GLY A 23 -42.78 -10.26 2.11
C GLY A 23 -42.84 -9.03 1.20
N ASP A 24 -43.91 -8.23 1.28
CA ASP A 24 -44.09 -7.03 0.45
C ASP A 24 -43.14 -5.89 0.83
N SER A 25 -42.92 -5.68 2.13
CA SER A 25 -41.99 -4.66 2.66
C SER A 25 -40.54 -5.00 2.29
N LEU A 26 -40.16 -6.28 2.36
CA LEU A 26 -38.84 -6.76 1.97
C LEU A 26 -38.62 -6.61 0.47
N THR A 27 -39.61 -6.96 -0.35
CA THR A 27 -39.51 -6.83 -1.82
C THR A 27 -39.33 -5.36 -2.23
N ARG A 28 -40.07 -4.42 -1.61
CA ARG A 28 -39.88 -2.98 -1.85
C ARG A 28 -38.52 -2.48 -1.38
N LEU A 29 -38.03 -2.94 -0.23
CA LEU A 29 -36.68 -2.61 0.26
C LEU A 29 -35.60 -3.13 -0.69
N CYS A 30 -35.69 -4.38 -1.13
CA CYS A 30 -34.76 -4.99 -2.07
C CYS A 30 -34.76 -4.26 -3.42
N ALA A 31 -35.94 -3.88 -3.93
CA ALA A 31 -36.05 -3.09 -5.15
C ALA A 31 -35.41 -1.70 -4.99
N GLY A 32 -35.65 -1.02 -3.87
CA GLY A 32 -35.03 0.26 -3.55
C GLY A 32 -33.50 0.17 -3.42
N LEU A 33 -32.99 -0.83 -2.71
CA LEU A 33 -31.55 -1.08 -2.58
C LEU A 33 -30.90 -1.38 -3.92
N THR A 34 -31.56 -2.16 -4.78
CA THR A 34 -31.08 -2.44 -6.14
C THR A 34 -30.92 -1.15 -6.94
N CYS A 35 -31.90 -0.24 -6.87
CA CYS A 35 -31.80 1.07 -7.51
C CYS A 35 -30.63 1.90 -6.96
N VAL A 36 -30.47 1.97 -5.64
CA VAL A 36 -29.36 2.67 -4.99
C VAL A 36 -28.00 2.08 -5.39
N PHE A 37 -27.87 0.75 -5.45
CA PHE A 37 -26.64 0.11 -5.89
C PHE A 37 -26.33 0.36 -7.36
N LEU A 38 -27.33 0.36 -8.24
CA LEU A 38 -27.15 0.71 -9.65
C LEU A 38 -26.69 2.17 -9.82
N CYS A 39 -27.32 3.11 -9.11
CA CYS A 39 -26.89 4.50 -9.10
C CYS A 39 -25.47 4.65 -8.53
N GLY A 40 -25.15 3.95 -7.44
CA GLY A 40 -23.82 3.94 -6.85
C GLY A 40 -22.75 3.37 -7.78
N ALA A 41 -23.07 2.29 -8.51
CA ALA A 41 -22.19 1.70 -9.51
C ALA A 41 -21.92 2.67 -10.66
N ALA A 42 -22.95 3.31 -11.20
CA ALA A 42 -22.81 4.32 -12.26
C ALA A 42 -21.96 5.51 -11.79
N ALA A 43 -22.23 6.05 -10.61
CA ALA A 43 -21.45 7.14 -10.02
C ALA A 43 -19.98 6.76 -9.80
N ASN A 44 -19.71 5.54 -9.31
CA ASN A 44 -18.34 5.08 -9.13
C ASN A 44 -17.61 4.89 -10.47
N SER A 45 -18.28 4.34 -11.48
CA SER A 45 -17.71 4.20 -12.82
C SER A 45 -17.33 5.55 -13.43
N ILE A 46 -18.22 6.55 -13.32
CA ILE A 46 -17.95 7.93 -13.76
C ILE A 46 -16.75 8.51 -12.99
N ARG A 47 -16.72 8.35 -11.66
CA ARG A 47 -15.60 8.81 -10.83
C ARG A 47 -14.27 8.22 -11.29
N VAL A 48 -14.22 6.90 -11.48
CA VAL A 48 -13.00 6.20 -11.91
C VAL A 48 -12.55 6.69 -13.28
N TYR A 49 -13.46 6.81 -14.24
CA TYR A 49 -13.14 7.32 -15.56
C TYR A 49 -12.58 8.74 -15.52
N LEU A 50 -13.22 9.65 -14.77
CA LEU A 50 -12.79 11.04 -14.64
C LEU A 50 -11.40 11.14 -13.97
N MET A 51 -11.14 10.36 -12.93
CA MET A 51 -9.84 10.34 -12.26
C MET A 51 -8.73 9.78 -13.14
N GLN A 52 -8.99 8.69 -13.87
CA GLN A 52 -8.01 8.13 -14.79
C GLN A 52 -7.71 9.06 -15.96
N SER A 53 -8.75 9.64 -16.57
CA SER A 53 -8.58 10.60 -17.68
C SER A 53 -7.80 11.86 -17.25
N SER A 54 -8.10 12.37 -16.06
CA SER A 54 -7.35 13.49 -15.46
C SER A 54 -5.89 13.12 -15.21
N GLY A 55 -5.64 11.92 -14.67
CA GLY A 55 -4.29 11.40 -14.42
C GLY A 55 -3.48 11.31 -15.72
N GLN A 56 -4.06 10.72 -16.76
CA GLN A 56 -3.41 10.63 -18.08
C GLN A 56 -3.12 12.00 -18.68
N SER A 57 -4.02 12.96 -18.53
CA SER A 57 -3.81 14.34 -18.99
C SER A 57 -2.64 15.01 -18.28
N ILE A 58 -2.47 14.78 -16.98
CA ILE A 58 -1.33 15.29 -16.19
C ILE A 58 -0.03 14.60 -16.62
N VAL A 59 -0.01 13.27 -16.74
CA VAL A 59 1.16 12.50 -17.18
C VAL A 59 1.62 12.96 -18.56
N ASN A 60 0.69 13.19 -19.50
CA ASN A 60 1.01 13.69 -20.83
C ASN A 60 1.71 15.07 -20.79
N ARG A 61 1.20 16.00 -19.96
CA ARG A 61 1.82 17.32 -19.76
C ARG A 61 3.20 17.21 -19.11
N LEU A 62 3.36 16.33 -18.12
CA LEU A 62 4.65 16.08 -17.47
C LEU A 62 5.66 15.51 -18.47
N ARG A 63 5.29 14.49 -19.24
CA ARG A 63 6.19 13.85 -20.23
C ARG A 63 6.65 14.85 -21.30
N THR A 64 5.73 15.62 -21.87
CA THR A 64 6.08 16.63 -22.88
C THR A 64 6.96 17.74 -22.31
N SER A 65 6.66 18.24 -21.11
CA SER A 65 7.45 19.29 -20.45
C SER A 65 8.84 18.79 -20.04
N LEU A 66 8.93 17.58 -19.48
CA LEU A 66 10.19 16.97 -19.06
C LEU A 66 11.07 16.69 -20.26
N PHE A 67 10.52 16.11 -21.34
CA PHE A 67 11.27 15.84 -22.56
C PHE A 67 11.81 17.13 -23.19
N SER A 68 10.98 18.19 -23.28
CA SER A 68 11.44 19.49 -23.77
C SER A 68 12.53 20.09 -22.89
N SER A 69 12.43 19.95 -21.58
CA SER A 69 13.42 20.46 -20.62
C SER A 69 14.74 19.70 -20.69
N ILE A 70 14.70 18.38 -20.89
CA ILE A 70 15.89 17.53 -21.07
C ILE A 70 16.63 17.96 -22.34
N LEU A 71 15.94 18.10 -23.48
CA LEU A 71 16.57 18.47 -24.75
C LEU A 71 17.19 19.88 -24.77
N ARG A 72 16.81 20.76 -23.83
CA ARG A 72 17.36 22.11 -23.69
C ARG A 72 18.60 22.18 -22.79
N GLN A 73 19.00 21.08 -22.15
CA GLN A 73 20.19 21.05 -21.29
C GLN A 73 21.49 21.08 -22.10
N GLU A 74 22.56 21.56 -21.46
CA GLU A 74 23.91 21.56 -22.03
C GLU A 74 24.50 20.13 -22.12
N VAL A 75 25.49 19.93 -23.00
CA VAL A 75 26.15 18.62 -23.18
C VAL A 75 26.78 18.11 -21.87
N ALA A 76 27.33 19.01 -21.05
CA ALA A 76 27.92 18.66 -19.75
C ALA A 76 26.93 18.03 -18.75
N PHE A 77 25.62 18.25 -18.93
CA PHE A 77 24.58 17.55 -18.17
C PHE A 77 24.50 16.08 -18.59
N PHE A 78 24.51 15.81 -19.90
CA PHE A 78 24.45 14.46 -20.45
C PHE A 78 25.72 13.64 -20.17
N ASP A 79 26.87 14.30 -20.01
CA ASP A 79 28.12 13.63 -19.61
C ASP A 79 28.07 13.09 -18.16
N LYS A 80 27.24 13.70 -17.31
CA LYS A 80 27.12 13.34 -15.89
C LYS A 80 25.96 12.40 -15.59
N THR A 81 24.93 12.36 -16.45
CA THR A 81 23.69 11.62 -16.19
C THR A 81 23.51 10.48 -17.16
N ARG A 82 23.27 9.27 -16.64
CA ARG A 82 23.04 8.08 -17.47
C ARG A 82 21.71 8.20 -18.22
N THR A 83 21.70 7.90 -19.52
CA THR A 83 20.49 7.89 -20.35
C THR A 83 19.36 7.05 -19.74
N GLY A 84 19.70 5.91 -19.14
CA GLY A 84 18.72 5.05 -18.47
C GLY A 84 17.99 5.72 -17.30
N GLU A 85 18.65 6.63 -16.56
CA GLU A 85 18.02 7.40 -15.49
C GLU A 85 17.00 8.40 -16.05
N LEU A 86 17.35 9.10 -17.14
CA LEU A 86 16.46 10.06 -17.80
C LEU A 86 15.20 9.37 -18.35
N ILE A 87 15.36 8.18 -18.93
CA ILE A 87 14.23 7.37 -19.42
C ILE A 87 13.35 6.90 -18.27
N ASN A 88 13.94 6.46 -17.14
CA ASN A 88 13.18 6.08 -15.95
C ASN A 88 12.38 7.26 -15.38
N ARG A 89 12.98 8.45 -15.29
CA ARG A 89 12.27 9.67 -14.86
C ARG A 89 11.13 10.03 -15.81
N LEU A 90 11.36 9.93 -17.12
CA LEU A 90 10.34 10.23 -18.13
C LEU A 90 9.19 9.22 -18.13
N SER A 91 9.46 7.94 -17.89
CA SER A 91 8.46 6.87 -17.93
C SER A 91 7.79 6.63 -16.57
N SER A 92 8.56 6.16 -15.60
CA SER A 92 8.07 5.67 -14.30
C SER A 92 7.71 6.81 -13.37
N ASP A 93 8.57 7.82 -13.23
CA ASP A 93 8.34 8.89 -12.24
C ASP A 93 7.18 9.80 -12.67
N THR A 94 7.04 10.10 -13.98
CA THR A 94 5.88 10.87 -14.46
C THR A 94 4.56 10.12 -14.23
N ALA A 95 4.53 8.80 -14.44
CA ALA A 95 3.36 7.98 -14.16
C ALA A 95 3.05 7.97 -12.66
N LEU A 96 4.04 7.74 -11.80
CA LEU A 96 3.88 7.70 -10.36
C LEU A 96 3.39 9.03 -9.80
N LEU A 97 3.91 10.16 -10.30
CA LEU A 97 3.41 11.49 -9.97
C LEU A 97 1.96 11.69 -10.40
N GLY A 98 1.61 11.29 -11.63
CA GLY A 98 0.25 11.37 -12.15
C GLY A 98 -0.76 10.62 -11.29
N HIS A 99 -0.47 9.34 -10.97
CA HIS A 99 -1.30 8.53 -10.07
C HIS A 99 -1.38 9.11 -8.66
N SER A 100 -0.29 9.71 -8.17
CA SER A 100 -0.25 10.27 -6.82
C SER A 100 -1.16 11.48 -6.63
N VAL A 101 -1.24 12.37 -7.63
CA VAL A 101 -2.05 13.59 -7.54
C VAL A 101 -3.53 13.36 -7.84
N THR A 102 -3.89 12.25 -8.49
CA THR A 102 -5.28 11.92 -8.79
C THR A 102 -5.83 10.82 -7.89
N GLU A 103 -5.40 9.58 -8.09
CA GLU A 103 -5.95 8.40 -7.44
C GLU A 103 -5.62 8.39 -5.94
N ASN A 104 -4.34 8.52 -5.58
CA ASN A 104 -3.93 8.47 -4.17
C ASN A 104 -4.55 9.62 -3.36
N LEU A 105 -4.66 10.81 -3.96
CA LEU A 105 -5.29 11.96 -3.29
C LEU A 105 -6.79 11.73 -3.11
N SER A 106 -7.49 11.20 -4.12
CA SER A 106 -8.91 10.87 -4.03
C SER A 106 -9.18 9.81 -2.95
N ASP A 107 -8.35 8.77 -2.92
CA ASP A 107 -8.49 7.68 -1.96
C ASP A 107 -8.14 8.14 -0.54
N GLY A 108 -7.12 8.99 -0.39
CA GLY A 108 -6.78 9.61 0.89
C GLY A 108 -7.90 10.50 1.43
N LEU A 109 -8.47 11.36 0.59
CA LEU A 109 -9.60 12.22 0.97
C LEU A 109 -10.82 11.39 1.35
N ARG A 110 -11.12 10.34 0.59
CA ARG A 110 -12.20 9.40 0.90
C ARG A 110 -11.96 8.72 2.24
N ALA A 111 -10.75 8.23 2.48
CA ALA A 111 -10.40 7.55 3.73
C ALA A 111 -10.56 8.49 4.93
N VAL A 112 -10.11 9.75 4.82
CA VAL A 112 -10.29 10.77 5.87
C VAL A 112 -11.77 11.08 6.11
N ALA A 113 -12.56 11.25 5.05
CA ALA A 113 -13.99 11.50 5.17
C ALA A 113 -14.71 10.30 5.82
N GLN A 114 -14.39 9.08 5.39
CA GLN A 114 -14.95 7.86 5.95
C GLN A 114 -14.55 7.66 7.42
N ALA A 115 -13.30 7.92 7.77
CA ALA A 115 -12.84 7.87 9.16
C ALA A 115 -13.56 8.91 10.02
N SER A 116 -13.69 10.15 9.54
CA SER A 116 -14.38 11.23 10.25
C SER A 116 -15.85 10.89 10.51
N VAL A 117 -16.57 10.43 9.48
CA VAL A 117 -17.96 9.99 9.61
C VAL A 117 -18.07 8.74 10.48
N GLY A 118 -17.15 7.78 10.34
CA GLY A 118 -17.15 6.55 11.12
C GLY A 118 -16.96 6.80 12.60
N VAL A 119 -15.94 7.60 12.98
CA VAL A 119 -15.70 8.00 14.37
C VAL A 119 -16.89 8.81 14.91
N GLY A 120 -17.40 9.77 14.13
CA GLY A 120 -18.59 10.55 14.53
C GLY A 120 -19.81 9.66 14.80
N MET A 121 -20.06 8.66 13.95
CA MET A 121 -21.14 7.70 14.14
C MET A 121 -20.91 6.78 15.33
N MET A 122 -19.67 6.35 15.63
CA MET A 122 -19.38 5.56 16.83
C MET A 122 -19.74 6.33 18.11
N PHE A 123 -19.36 7.61 18.19
CA PHE A 123 -19.74 8.48 19.31
C PHE A 123 -21.25 8.72 19.37
N PHE A 124 -21.92 8.83 18.23
CA PHE A 124 -23.38 9.00 18.19
C PHE A 124 -24.13 7.74 18.68
N VAL A 125 -23.64 6.55 18.35
CA VAL A 125 -24.29 5.28 18.73
C VAL A 125 -24.01 4.93 20.20
N SER A 126 -22.75 4.96 20.63
CA SER A 126 -22.38 4.67 22.02
C SER A 126 -21.09 5.38 22.41
N PRO A 127 -21.18 6.51 23.14
CA PRO A 127 -20.01 7.25 23.62
C PRO A 127 -19.09 6.41 24.51
N SER A 128 -19.65 5.47 25.31
CA SER A 128 -18.88 4.62 26.22
C SER A 128 -17.98 3.64 25.47
N LEU A 129 -18.52 2.97 24.44
CA LEU A 129 -17.73 2.03 23.63
C LEU A 129 -16.73 2.77 22.73
N ALA A 130 -17.13 3.90 22.16
CA ALA A 130 -16.25 4.72 21.33
C ALA A 130 -15.01 5.20 22.12
N THR A 131 -15.20 5.66 23.36
CA THR A 131 -14.11 6.12 24.23
C THR A 131 -13.19 4.98 24.66
N PHE A 132 -13.73 3.78 24.89
CA PHE A 132 -12.93 2.58 25.18
C PHE A 132 -12.04 2.18 23.99
N VAL A 133 -12.59 2.14 22.79
CA VAL A 133 -11.79 1.85 21.58
C VAL A 133 -10.72 2.92 21.37
N LEU A 134 -11.07 4.20 21.58
CA LEU A 134 -10.14 5.32 21.43
C LEU A 134 -9.01 5.32 22.46
N SER A 135 -9.17 4.68 23.63
CA SER A 135 -8.11 4.55 24.62
C SER A 135 -7.18 3.35 24.35
N VAL A 136 -7.71 2.26 23.78
CA VAL A 136 -6.95 1.02 23.51
C VAL A 136 -6.19 1.05 22.18
N VAL A 137 -6.79 1.61 21.11
CA VAL A 137 -6.21 1.57 19.75
C VAL A 137 -4.93 2.39 19.61
N PRO A 138 -4.80 3.63 20.12
CA PRO A 138 -3.59 4.42 19.94
C PRO A 138 -2.33 3.80 20.58
N PRO A 139 -2.34 3.28 21.82
CA PRO A 139 -1.19 2.57 22.39
C PRO A 139 -0.72 1.40 21.54
N ILE A 140 -1.64 0.56 21.05
CA ILE A 140 -1.31 -0.58 20.17
C ILE A 140 -0.71 -0.07 18.86
N SER A 141 -1.28 0.99 18.28
CA SER A 141 -0.80 1.60 17.04
C SER A 141 0.61 2.16 17.20
N VAL A 142 0.92 2.82 18.32
CA VAL A 142 2.26 3.35 18.61
C VAL A 142 3.29 2.21 18.68
N LEU A 143 2.96 1.11 19.40
CA LEU A 143 3.83 -0.06 19.46
C LEU A 143 4.04 -0.68 18.08
N ALA A 144 2.98 -0.81 17.27
CA ALA A 144 3.05 -1.30 15.91
C ALA A 144 3.94 -0.41 15.02
N VAL A 145 3.86 0.91 15.14
CA VAL A 145 4.71 1.85 14.39
C VAL A 145 6.18 1.71 14.79
N ILE A 146 6.47 1.57 16.08
CA ILE A 146 7.85 1.38 16.57
C ILE A 146 8.41 0.07 16.02
N TYR A 147 7.66 -1.03 16.11
CA TYR A 147 8.07 -2.32 15.59
C TYR A 147 8.21 -2.30 14.06
N GLY A 148 7.29 -1.66 13.35
CA GLY A 148 7.34 -1.48 11.90
C GLY A 148 8.57 -0.69 11.45
N ARG A 149 9.02 0.33 12.21
CA ARG A 149 10.29 1.03 11.96
C ARG A 149 11.49 0.11 12.14
N TYR A 150 11.49 -0.75 13.15
CA TYR A 150 12.54 -1.75 13.34
C TYR A 150 12.57 -2.75 12.17
N LEU A 151 11.41 -3.24 11.75
CA LEU A 151 11.27 -4.14 10.61
C LEU A 151 11.80 -3.51 9.32
N ARG A 152 11.48 -2.24 9.06
CA ARG A 152 11.97 -1.49 7.91
C ARG A 152 13.49 -1.33 7.91
N LYS A 153 14.12 -1.18 9.09
CA LYS A 153 15.59 -1.16 9.21
C LYS A 153 16.20 -2.50 8.84
N LEU A 154 15.61 -3.62 9.28
CA LEU A 154 16.07 -4.97 8.90
C LEU A 154 15.92 -5.19 7.40
N SER A 155 14.77 -4.87 6.82
CA SER A 155 14.53 -4.97 5.37
C SER A 155 15.55 -4.18 4.56
N LYS A 156 15.87 -2.95 5.01
CA LYS A 156 16.89 -2.15 4.36
C LYS A 156 18.27 -2.81 4.45
N ALA A 157 18.67 -3.32 5.62
CA ALA A 157 19.95 -4.01 5.78
C ALA A 157 20.06 -5.26 4.89
N THR A 158 18.98 -6.05 4.76
CA THR A 158 18.91 -7.19 3.83
C THR A 158 19.06 -6.73 2.38
N GLN A 159 18.37 -5.66 1.97
CA GLN A 159 18.45 -5.11 0.61
C GLN A 159 19.83 -4.54 0.29
N ASP A 160 20.44 -3.80 1.21
CA ASP A 160 21.78 -3.23 1.05
C ASP A 160 22.81 -4.38 0.89
N SER A 161 22.70 -5.45 1.70
CA SER A 161 23.55 -6.64 1.59
C SER A 161 23.36 -7.38 0.25
N LEU A 162 22.13 -7.46 -0.25
CA LEU A 162 21.82 -8.05 -1.56
C LEU A 162 22.41 -7.20 -2.70
N ALA A 163 22.33 -5.87 -2.60
CA ALA A 163 22.89 -4.95 -3.58
C ALA A 163 24.41 -5.10 -3.65
N GLU A 164 25.11 -5.19 -2.51
CA GLU A 164 26.55 -5.45 -2.46
C GLU A 164 26.93 -6.79 -3.11
N ALA A 165 26.19 -7.87 -2.83
CA ALA A 165 26.44 -9.18 -3.44
C ALA A 165 26.22 -9.14 -4.96
N THR A 166 25.17 -8.44 -5.41
CA THR A 166 24.83 -8.30 -6.83
C THR A 166 25.87 -7.45 -7.57
N GLN A 167 26.33 -6.35 -6.96
CA GLN A 167 27.39 -5.52 -7.52
C GLN A 167 28.70 -6.31 -7.65
N LEU A 168 29.05 -7.13 -6.65
CA LEU A 168 30.19 -8.02 -6.73
C LEU A 168 30.04 -9.00 -7.91
N ALA A 169 28.87 -9.63 -8.07
CA ALA A 169 28.62 -10.54 -9.17
C ALA A 169 28.74 -9.83 -10.54
N GLU A 170 28.14 -8.65 -10.67
CA GLU A 170 28.19 -7.83 -11.90
C GLU A 170 29.65 -7.49 -12.27
N GLU A 171 30.45 -7.03 -11.31
CA GLU A 171 31.86 -6.70 -11.53
C GLU A 171 32.67 -7.92 -11.96
N ARG A 172 32.46 -9.08 -11.32
CA ARG A 172 33.20 -10.32 -11.62
C ARG A 172 32.81 -10.91 -12.97
N ILE A 173 31.52 -10.94 -13.29
CA ILE A 173 31.02 -11.44 -14.57
C ILE A 173 31.47 -10.51 -15.70
N GLY A 174 31.38 -9.19 -15.52
CA GLY A 174 31.85 -8.21 -16.50
C GLY A 174 33.35 -8.31 -16.79
N ASN A 175 34.15 -8.70 -15.80
CA ASN A 175 35.60 -8.83 -15.90
C ASN A 175 36.10 -10.29 -15.90
N ILE A 176 35.29 -11.24 -16.38
CA ILE A 176 35.60 -12.68 -16.34
C ILE A 176 36.95 -13.04 -16.97
N ARG A 177 37.37 -12.33 -18.02
CA ARG A 177 38.66 -12.57 -18.69
C ARG A 177 39.85 -12.34 -17.75
N THR A 178 39.77 -11.29 -16.93
CA THR A 178 40.79 -10.97 -15.93
C THR A 178 40.85 -12.05 -14.85
N ILE A 179 39.69 -12.50 -14.35
CA ILE A 179 39.64 -13.55 -13.32
C ILE A 179 40.28 -14.85 -13.83
N ARG A 180 39.96 -15.26 -15.07
CA ARG A 180 40.56 -16.44 -15.70
C ARG A 180 42.05 -16.30 -15.94
N ALA A 181 42.52 -15.11 -16.34
CA ALA A 181 43.95 -14.85 -16.54
C ALA A 181 44.78 -15.04 -15.26
N PHE A 182 44.17 -14.82 -14.08
CA PHE A 182 44.81 -15.03 -12.78
C PHE A 182 44.41 -16.36 -12.08
N GLY A 183 43.57 -17.20 -12.71
CA GLY A 183 43.09 -18.47 -12.15
C GLY A 183 42.36 -18.32 -10.82
N LYS A 184 41.55 -17.26 -10.66
CA LYS A 184 40.88 -16.88 -9.39
C LYS A 184 39.40 -17.25 -9.31
N GLU A 185 38.89 -18.10 -10.19
CA GLU A 185 37.46 -18.43 -10.27
C GLU A 185 36.91 -18.97 -8.95
N MET A 186 37.57 -19.98 -8.37
CA MET A 186 37.14 -20.59 -7.10
C MET A 186 37.22 -19.60 -5.93
N THR A 187 38.24 -18.74 -5.90
CA THR A 187 38.38 -17.70 -4.89
C THR A 187 37.23 -16.68 -4.96
N GLU A 188 36.79 -16.30 -6.16
CA GLU A 188 35.67 -15.37 -6.31
C GLU A 188 34.32 -16.04 -6.02
N VAL A 189 34.18 -17.34 -6.29
CA VAL A 189 33.03 -18.13 -5.85
C VAL A 189 32.94 -18.16 -4.32
N GLU A 190 34.03 -18.44 -3.61
CA GLU A 190 34.05 -18.42 -2.14
C GLU A 190 33.69 -17.05 -1.55
N LYS A 191 34.22 -15.96 -2.15
CA LYS A 191 33.87 -14.60 -1.75
C LYS A 191 32.38 -14.31 -1.94
N TYR A 192 31.81 -14.69 -3.09
CA TYR A 192 30.38 -14.50 -3.35
C TYR A 192 29.52 -15.31 -2.38
N THR A 193 29.86 -16.59 -2.16
CA THR A 193 29.19 -17.45 -1.18
C THR A 193 29.17 -16.82 0.21
N SER A 194 30.31 -16.28 0.69
CA SER A 194 30.39 -15.60 1.97
C SER A 194 29.44 -14.38 2.07
N ARG A 195 29.29 -13.61 1.00
CA ARG A 195 28.35 -12.47 0.95
C ARG A 195 26.89 -12.93 0.96
N VAL A 196 26.57 -14.00 0.23
CA VAL A 196 25.21 -14.56 0.20
C VAL A 196 24.85 -15.21 1.54
N ASP A 197 25.81 -15.81 2.26
CA ASP A 197 25.57 -16.34 3.60
C ASP A 197 25.27 -15.23 4.62
N GLN A 198 25.96 -14.09 4.53
CA GLN A 198 25.64 -12.90 5.34
C GLN A 198 24.23 -12.37 5.03
N LEU A 199 23.88 -12.28 3.75
CA LEU A 199 22.54 -11.93 3.30
C LEU A 199 21.49 -12.90 3.87
N LEU A 200 21.75 -14.21 3.85
CA LEU A 200 20.85 -15.22 4.38
C LEU A 200 20.63 -15.04 5.89
N GLN A 201 21.67 -14.72 6.65
CA GLN A 201 21.54 -14.45 8.09
C GLN A 201 20.67 -13.21 8.36
N LEU A 202 20.83 -12.14 7.58
CA LEU A 202 19.99 -10.95 7.68
C LEU A 202 18.54 -11.24 7.30
N ALA A 203 18.33 -11.95 6.19
CA ALA A 203 17.01 -12.35 5.71
C ALA A 203 16.28 -13.24 6.74
N ARG A 204 16.98 -14.15 7.42
CA ARG A 204 16.39 -14.95 8.51
C ARG A 204 15.97 -14.10 9.71
N LYS A 205 16.79 -13.13 10.13
CA LYS A 205 16.44 -12.20 11.21
C LYS A 205 15.23 -11.35 10.83
N GLU A 206 15.19 -10.86 9.60
CA GLU A 206 14.04 -10.13 9.05
C GLU A 206 12.79 -11.02 9.02
N ALA A 207 12.88 -12.25 8.53
CA ALA A 207 11.75 -13.18 8.47
C ALA A 207 11.18 -13.48 9.85
N LEU A 208 12.02 -13.68 10.86
CA LEU A 208 11.58 -13.90 12.24
C LEU A 208 10.89 -12.66 12.82
N ALA A 209 11.44 -11.46 12.57
CA ALA A 209 10.79 -10.21 12.96
C ALA A 209 9.45 -9.99 12.25
N ARG A 210 9.37 -10.32 10.95
CA ARG A 210 8.11 -10.27 10.17
C ARG A 210 7.06 -11.22 10.76
N ALA A 211 7.46 -12.47 11.04
CA ALA A 211 6.57 -13.47 11.62
C ALA A 211 6.01 -13.01 12.97
N GLY A 212 6.85 -12.44 13.84
CA GLY A 212 6.42 -11.86 15.12
C GLY A 212 5.44 -10.70 14.94
N PHE A 213 5.71 -9.79 13.98
CA PHE A 213 4.84 -8.65 13.70
C PHE A 213 3.45 -9.08 13.22
N PHE A 214 3.38 -9.92 12.17
CA PHE A 214 2.10 -10.40 11.64
C PHE A 214 1.33 -11.28 12.63
N GLY A 215 2.04 -12.09 13.43
CA GLY A 215 1.42 -12.88 14.50
C GLY A 215 0.76 -11.99 15.56
N ALA A 216 1.43 -10.92 15.98
CA ALA A 216 0.88 -9.95 16.92
C ALA A 216 -0.35 -9.22 16.33
N GLU A 217 -0.26 -8.78 15.08
CA GLU A 217 -1.37 -8.15 14.35
C GLU A 217 -2.60 -9.06 14.28
N GLN A 218 -2.41 -10.31 13.85
CA GLN A 218 -3.50 -11.29 13.76
C GLN A 218 -4.12 -11.62 15.12
N SER A 219 -3.32 -11.65 16.20
CA SER A 219 -3.81 -11.89 17.56
C SER A 219 -4.73 -10.77 18.04
N VAL A 220 -4.34 -9.51 17.77
CA VAL A 220 -5.18 -8.35 18.10
C VAL A 220 -6.48 -8.39 17.30
N LEU A 221 -6.41 -8.71 16.00
CA LEU A 221 -7.59 -8.81 15.15
C LEU A 221 -8.55 -9.90 15.65
N MET A 222 -8.02 -11.06 16.05
CA MET A 222 -8.82 -12.14 16.60
C MET A 222 -9.49 -11.72 17.92
N ALA A 223 -8.76 -11.05 18.82
CA ALA A 223 -9.32 -10.55 20.07
C ALA A 223 -10.47 -9.54 19.84
N MET A 224 -10.36 -8.66 18.85
CA MET A 224 -11.43 -7.72 18.50
C MET A 224 -12.67 -8.43 17.96
N THR A 225 -12.51 -9.46 17.13
CA THR A 225 -13.63 -10.25 16.60
C THR A 225 -14.38 -11.02 17.68
N PHE A 226 -13.70 -11.46 18.75
CA PHE A 226 -14.35 -12.16 19.89
C PHE A 226 -15.10 -11.22 20.85
N VAL A 227 -14.78 -9.92 20.84
CA VAL A 227 -15.41 -8.91 21.72
C VAL A 227 -16.64 -8.26 21.05
N SER A 228 -16.82 -8.44 19.74
CA SER A 228 -17.92 -7.88 18.93
C SER A 228 -19.07 -8.88 18.79
#